data_AF-A0A9D2C0A0-F1
#
_entry.id   AF-A0A9D2C0A0-F1
#
_cell.length_a   1.000
_cell.length_b   1.000
_cell.length_c   1.000
_cell.angle_alpha   90.00
_cell.angle_beta   90.00
_cell.angle_gamma   90.00
#
_symmetry.space_group_name_H-M   'P 1'
#
loop_
_entity.id
_entity.type
_entity.pdbx_description
1 polymer ?
#
loop_
_entity_poly.entity_id
_entity_poly.type
_entity_poly.pdbx_seq_one_letter_code
_entity_poly.pdbx_strand_id
1 'polypeptide(L)'
;MAQVYDIGVQIHVCGGPIATAAALQVEAIIPNFVIHEEHNANLLTKFKNAGKYFYEPKNGFYEVPDLPGIGQEMSEQEMATARKVVIE
;
A
#
# COMPACT_ATOMS: atom_id res chain seq x y z
N MET A 1 -5.95 18.89 -7.87
CA MET A 1 -5.30 19.92 -8.72
C MET A 1 -4.76 19.33 -10.03
N ALA A 2 -4.02 18.22 -10.04
CA ALA A 2 -3.49 17.62 -11.29
C ALA A 2 -4.54 17.41 -12.40
N GLN A 3 -5.75 16.97 -12.02
CA GLN A 3 -6.83 16.70 -12.96
C GLN A 3 -7.23 17.87 -13.87
N VAL A 4 -7.19 19.13 -13.39
CA VAL A 4 -7.59 20.28 -14.21
C VAL A 4 -6.54 20.69 -15.26
N TYR A 5 -5.39 20.03 -15.23
CA TYR A 5 -4.30 20.19 -16.19
C TYR A 5 -4.10 18.92 -17.05
N ASP A 6 -5.06 18.00 -17.06
CA ASP A 6 -5.00 16.72 -17.76
C ASP A 6 -3.79 15.85 -17.37
N ILE A 7 -3.31 15.99 -16.13
CA ILE A 7 -2.18 15.22 -15.59
C ILE A 7 -2.70 13.99 -14.86
N GLY A 8 -2.27 12.82 -15.31
CA GLY A 8 -2.51 11.55 -14.64
C GLY A 8 -1.63 11.36 -13.39
N VAL A 9 -2.07 10.48 -12.48
CA VAL A 9 -1.44 10.21 -11.19
C VAL A 9 -1.07 8.73 -11.08
N GLN A 10 0.17 8.50 -10.62
CA GLN A 10 0.67 7.24 -10.09
C GLN A 10 1.31 7.56 -8.73
N ILE A 11 0.89 6.88 -7.67
CA ILE A 11 1.46 7.12 -6.34
C ILE A 11 2.77 6.35 -6.24
N HIS A 12 3.85 7.02 -5.82
CA HIS A 12 5.10 6.33 -5.50
C HIS A 12 4.91 5.44 -4.26
N VAL A 13 5.14 4.13 -4.40
CA VAL A 13 4.93 3.13 -3.35
C VAL A 13 6.20 2.29 -3.16
N CYS A 14 7.04 2.71 -2.21
CA CYS A 14 8.24 1.97 -1.77
C CYS A 14 8.34 1.88 -0.23
N GLY A 15 7.19 1.77 0.46
CA GLY A 15 7.10 1.81 1.94
C GLY A 15 6.77 0.49 2.64
N GLY A 16 6.36 -0.55 1.91
CA GLY A 16 5.86 -1.81 2.48
C GLY A 16 4.31 -1.88 2.55
N PRO A 17 3.75 -2.88 3.24
CA PRO A 17 2.34 -3.28 3.07
C PRO A 17 1.33 -2.21 3.48
N ILE A 18 1.66 -1.36 4.46
CA ILE A 18 0.81 -0.24 4.89
C ILE A 18 0.72 0.83 3.78
N ALA A 19 1.85 1.17 3.16
CA ALA A 19 1.89 2.15 2.08
C ALA A 19 1.13 1.66 0.85
N THR A 20 1.29 0.38 0.48
CA THR A 20 0.55 -0.24 -0.63
C THR A 20 -0.96 -0.18 -0.37
N ALA A 21 -1.43 -0.65 0.79
CA ALA A 21 -2.86 -0.66 1.10
C ALA A 21 -3.48 0.75 1.09
N ALA A 22 -2.78 1.75 1.64
CA ALA A 22 -3.24 3.14 1.60
C ALA A 22 -3.24 3.73 0.18
N ALA A 23 -2.22 3.45 -0.62
CA ALA A 23 -2.14 3.92 -2.01
C ALA A 23 -3.27 3.36 -2.86
N LEU A 24 -3.59 2.06 -2.74
CA LEU A 24 -4.69 1.43 -3.47
C LEU A 24 -6.05 2.10 -3.19
N GLN A 25 -6.32 2.51 -1.95
CA GLN A 25 -7.55 3.24 -1.62
C GLN A 25 -7.62 4.62 -2.32
N VAL A 26 -6.50 5.35 -2.34
CA VAL A 26 -6.44 6.67 -3.00
C VAL A 26 -6.55 6.53 -4.51
N GLU A 27 -5.82 5.59 -5.10
CA GLU A 27 -5.83 5.36 -6.55
C GLU A 27 -7.17 4.84 -7.06
N ALA A 28 -7.90 4.07 -6.24
CA ALA A 28 -9.24 3.61 -6.57
C ALA A 28 -10.29 4.73 -6.65
N ILE A 29 -10.09 5.85 -5.92
CA ILE A 29 -11.09 6.91 -5.81
C ILE A 29 -10.78 8.16 -6.64
N ILE A 30 -9.53 8.36 -7.07
CA ILE A 30 -9.18 9.50 -7.93
C ILE A 30 -9.60 9.23 -9.39
N PRO A 31 -10.14 10.23 -10.10
CA PRO A 31 -10.61 10.04 -11.48
C PRO A 31 -9.48 10.00 -12.53
N ASN A 32 -8.24 10.25 -12.11
CA ASN A 32 -7.09 10.46 -12.99
C ASN A 32 -5.92 9.52 -12.68
N PHE A 33 -6.25 8.33 -12.16
CA PHE A 33 -5.30 7.24 -11.98
C PHE A 33 -4.75 6.76 -13.33
N VAL A 34 -3.45 6.44 -13.37
CA VAL A 34 -2.76 5.93 -14.56
C VAL A 34 -2.29 4.49 -14.37
N ILE A 35 -1.52 4.24 -13.32
CA ILE A 35 -0.92 2.93 -13.02
C ILE A 35 -0.48 2.90 -11.55
N HIS A 36 -0.43 1.70 -10.96
CA HIS A 36 0.11 1.47 -9.62
C HIS A 36 1.58 1.03 -9.69
N GLU A 37 2.42 1.50 -8.80
CA GLU A 37 3.78 0.98 -8.63
C GLU A 37 3.77 -0.24 -7.71
N GLU A 38 4.16 -1.40 -8.23
CA GLU A 38 4.55 -2.54 -7.39
C GLU A 38 6.07 -2.64 -7.34
N HIS A 39 6.64 -2.19 -6.22
CA HIS A 39 8.08 -2.23 -6.02
C HIS A 39 8.55 -3.63 -5.62
N ASN A 40 9.60 -4.15 -6.27
CA ASN A 40 10.15 -5.51 -6.04
C ASN A 40 10.39 -5.83 -4.55
N ALA A 41 10.79 -4.83 -3.74
CA ALA A 41 10.98 -5.03 -2.30
C ALA A 41 9.72 -5.59 -1.60
N ASN A 42 8.52 -5.19 -2.03
CA ASN A 42 7.26 -5.64 -1.45
C ASN A 42 7.02 -7.15 -1.67
N LEU A 43 7.69 -7.74 -2.67
CA LEU A 43 7.65 -9.18 -2.98
C LEU A 43 8.67 -9.99 -2.18
N LEU A 44 9.54 -9.37 -1.38
CA LEU A 44 10.46 -10.07 -0.50
C LEU A 44 9.74 -10.55 0.77
N THR A 45 10.10 -11.74 1.26
CA THR A 45 9.50 -12.38 2.44
C THR A 45 9.43 -11.45 3.66
N LYS A 46 10.45 -10.60 3.86
CA LYS A 46 10.46 -9.61 4.95
C LYS A 46 9.26 -8.67 4.88
N PHE A 47 8.95 -8.12 3.71
CA PHE A 47 7.86 -7.14 3.55
C PHE A 47 6.49 -7.82 3.50
N LYS A 48 6.40 -9.03 2.92
CA LYS A 48 5.18 -9.85 3.00
C LYS A 48 4.77 -10.13 4.44
N ASN A 49 5.75 -10.42 5.30
CA ASN A 49 5.52 -10.74 6.71
C ASN A 49 5.40 -9.50 7.62
N ALA A 50 5.67 -8.30 7.11
CA ALA A 50 5.57 -7.06 7.88
C ALA A 50 4.12 -6.59 8.06
N GLY A 51 3.21 -7.05 7.20
CA GLY A 51 1.77 -6.77 7.27
C GLY A 51 0.98 -7.99 7.75
N LYS A 52 -0.25 -7.76 8.19
CA LYS A 52 -1.20 -8.82 8.57
C LYS A 52 -1.80 -9.51 7.34
N TYR A 53 -2.01 -8.76 6.27
CA TYR A 53 -2.54 -9.25 5.00
C TYR A 53 -1.51 -9.06 3.88
N PHE A 54 -1.48 -9.99 2.92
CA PHE A 54 -0.59 -9.89 1.77
C PHE A 54 -1.40 -9.56 0.52
N TYR A 55 -1.16 -8.37 -0.04
CA TYR A 55 -1.77 -7.89 -1.28
C TYR A 55 -0.73 -7.89 -2.40
N GLU A 56 -1.02 -8.59 -3.48
CA GLU A 56 -0.14 -8.70 -4.65
C GLU A 56 -0.93 -8.51 -5.95
N PRO A 57 -0.28 -8.03 -7.03
CA PRO A 57 -0.93 -7.94 -8.30
C PRO A 57 -1.12 -9.34 -8.89
N LYS A 58 -2.30 -9.62 -9.43
CA LYS A 58 -2.61 -10.84 -10.19
C LYS A 58 -2.75 -10.46 -11.66
N ASN A 59 -1.93 -11.07 -12.51
CA ASN A 59 -1.89 -10.77 -13.95
C ASN A 59 -1.70 -9.28 -14.28
N GLY A 60 -0.93 -8.57 -13.46
CA GLY A 60 -0.66 -7.13 -13.64
C GLY A 60 -1.73 -6.19 -13.07
N PHE A 61 -2.74 -6.71 -12.36
CA PHE A 61 -3.81 -5.91 -11.75
C PHE A 61 -3.87 -6.11 -10.24
N TYR A 62 -4.15 -5.03 -9.51
CA TYR A 62 -4.42 -5.07 -8.09
C TYR A 62 -5.92 -5.12 -7.81
N GLU A 63 -6.31 -5.85 -6.76
CA GLU A 63 -7.60 -5.72 -6.12
C GLU A 63 -7.49 -4.70 -4.98
N VAL A 64 -8.48 -3.82 -4.87
CA VAL A 64 -8.54 -2.84 -3.77
C VAL A 64 -8.97 -3.57 -2.49
N PRO A 65 -8.30 -3.36 -1.34
CA PRO A 65 -8.72 -3.95 -0.08
C PRO A 65 -10.16 -3.54 0.29
N ASP A 66 -11.01 -4.51 0.65
CA ASP A 66 -12.42 -4.30 1.02
C ASP A 66 -12.69 -4.49 2.53
N LEU A 67 -11.63 -4.38 3.34
CA LEU A 67 -11.73 -4.39 4.80
C LEU A 67 -11.87 -2.94 5.32
N PRO A 68 -12.49 -2.73 6.50
CA PRO A 68 -12.62 -1.39 7.07
C PRO A 68 -11.29 -0.63 7.18
N GLY A 69 -11.34 0.69 6.95
CA GLY A 69 -10.15 1.54 6.92
C GLY A 69 -9.33 1.32 5.65
N ILE A 70 -8.00 1.28 5.77
CA ILE A 70 -7.12 0.93 4.65
C ILE A 70 -7.06 -0.60 4.41
N GLY A 71 -7.69 -1.39 5.28
CA GLY A 71 -7.67 -2.85 5.22
C GLY A 71 -6.32 -3.49 5.54
N GLN A 72 -5.47 -2.84 6.34
CA GLN A 72 -4.14 -3.36 6.68
C GLN A 72 -3.71 -3.00 8.10
N GLU A 73 -2.89 -3.86 8.70
CA GLU A 73 -2.22 -3.66 9.98
C GLU A 73 -0.77 -4.14 9.89
N MET A 74 0.12 -3.63 10.76
CA MET A 74 1.43 -4.25 10.96
C MET A 74 1.26 -5.65 11.56
N SER A 75 2.12 -6.60 11.19
CA SER A 75 2.12 -7.90 11.82
C SER A 75 2.58 -7.80 13.28
N GLU A 76 2.11 -8.72 14.13
CA GLU A 76 2.54 -8.79 15.53
C GLU A 76 4.06 -8.96 15.65
N GLN A 77 4.66 -9.73 14.74
CA GLN A 77 6.11 -9.93 14.68
C GLN A 77 6.87 -8.64 14.36
N GLU A 78 6.42 -7.86 13.37
CA GLU A 78 7.06 -6.60 13.03
C GLU A 78 6.95 -5.61 14.18
N MET A 79 5.77 -5.51 14.80
CA MET A 79 5.56 -4.64 15.97
C MET A 79 6.39 -5.05 17.18
N ALA A 80 6.60 -6.35 17.41
CA ALA A 80 7.39 -6.86 18.54
C ALA A 80 8.90 -6.63 18.38
N THR A 81 9.39 -6.53 17.14
CA THR A 81 10.82 -6.45 16.83
C THR A 81 11.28 -5.04 16.42
N ALA A 82 10.34 -4.17 16.04
CA ALA A 82 10.63 -2.80 15.65
C ALA A 82 11.11 -1.92 16.82
N ARG A 83 11.87 -0.87 16.49
CA ARG A 83 12.18 0.19 17.45
C ARG A 83 10.89 0.92 17.83
N LYS A 84 10.42 0.71 19.05
CA LYS A 84 9.17 1.28 19.56
C LYS A 84 9.41 2.55 20.37
N VAL A 85 8.61 3.58 20.11
CA VAL A 85 8.47 4.77 20.93
C VAL A 85 6.98 4.96 21.20
N VAL A 86 6.59 5.13 22.46
CA VAL A 86 5.20 5.35 22.89
C VAL A 86 5.10 6.74 23.50
N ILE A 87 4.12 7.52 23.06
CA ILE A 87 3.80 8.85 23.58
C ILE A 87 2.34 8.76 24.03
N GLU A 88 2.11 9.00 25.33
CA GLU A 88 0.78 9.02 25.95
C GLU A 88 0.28 10.45 26.17
#